data_AF-A0A924C531-F1
#
_entry.id   AF-A0A924C531-F1
#
_cell.length_a   1.000
_cell.length_b   1.000
_cell.length_c   1.000
_cell.angle_alpha   90.00
_cell.angle_beta   90.00
_cell.angle_gamma   90.00
#
_symmetry.space_group_name_H-M   'P 1'
#
loop_
_entity.id
_entity.type
_entity.pdbx_description
1 polymer ?
#
loop_
_entity_poly.entity_id
_entity_poly.type
_entity_poly.pdbx_seq_one_letter_code
_entity_poly.pdbx_strand_id
1 'polypeptide(L)'
;MTNIKKFACSVIVIISIVTLISWGSWGHKHISRAAIFALPVEMKSFYFNHIDFITEESVVPDVRKATMNDKTEAHKHYIDIEGFNGTLIDSFPKNTADAKAKFGEKLLEEQGILPWHIAEMMTKLTKAFQNKDKSQILFLSGDLAHYIADANMPLHTSSNHDGQLTDQKGIHSFWESKIPEMFGEGYNFKVENAVYIKDISTETWAIIKNSHSLVEPLLLTDKTTKANFDKEKLFKKDENGAFVLNKYKQKIQSDAYAEAF
;
A
#
# COMPACT_ATOMS: atom_id res chain seq x y z
N MET A 1 -38.68 -34.76 -32.59
CA MET A 1 -38.06 -35.11 -31.30
C MET A 1 -36.58 -35.32 -31.63
N THR A 2 -35.63 -34.46 -31.27
CA THR A 2 -35.25 -34.09 -29.91
C THR A 2 -34.48 -32.75 -29.94
N ASN A 3 -34.82 -31.85 -29.01
CA ASN A 3 -34.14 -30.58 -28.78
C ASN A 3 -32.71 -30.80 -28.25
N ILE A 4 -31.69 -30.27 -28.93
CA ILE A 4 -30.36 -30.06 -28.32
C ILE A 4 -30.24 -28.56 -28.04
N LYS A 5 -30.62 -28.18 -26.81
CA LYS A 5 -30.24 -26.89 -26.23
C LYS A 5 -28.73 -26.93 -25.96
N LYS A 6 -27.92 -26.28 -26.79
CA LYS A 6 -26.54 -25.94 -26.40
C LYS A 6 -26.60 -24.69 -25.53
N PHE A 7 -26.57 -24.92 -24.23
CA PHE A 7 -26.25 -23.93 -23.21
C PHE A 7 -24.79 -23.52 -23.43
N ALA A 8 -24.56 -22.42 -24.14
CA ALA A 8 -23.27 -21.75 -24.11
C ALA A 8 -23.24 -20.92 -22.82
N CYS A 9 -22.81 -21.54 -21.72
CA CYS A 9 -22.33 -20.82 -20.56
C CYS A 9 -21.13 -19.98 -21.00
N SER A 10 -21.38 -18.71 -21.33
CA SER A 10 -20.32 -17.70 -21.35
C SER A 10 -19.86 -17.51 -19.91
N VAL A 11 -18.87 -18.31 -19.49
CA VAL A 11 -18.07 -18.02 -18.31
C VAL A 11 -17.22 -16.82 -18.67
N ILE A 12 -17.81 -15.63 -18.56
CA ILE A 12 -17.06 -14.38 -18.53
C ILE A 12 -16.43 -14.33 -17.14
N VAL A 13 -15.19 -14.78 -17.06
CA VAL A 13 -14.31 -14.54 -15.92
C VAL A 13 -14.00 -13.04 -15.92
N ILE A 14 -14.87 -12.23 -15.31
CA ILE A 14 -14.47 -10.91 -14.81
C ILE A 14 -13.76 -11.17 -13.49
N ILE A 15 -12.48 -11.50 -13.58
CA ILE A 15 -11.54 -11.23 -12.49
C ILE A 15 -10.78 -9.99 -12.93
N SER A 16 -11.33 -8.83 -12.57
CA SER A 16 -10.59 -7.58 -12.56
C SER A 16 -10.88 -6.92 -11.23
N ILE A 17 -10.47 -7.63 -10.16
CA ILE A 17 -10.36 -7.07 -8.82
C ILE A 17 -8.98 -6.42 -8.77
N VAL A 18 -8.91 -5.14 -9.12
CA VAL A 18 -7.76 -4.31 -8.76
C VAL A 18 -8.26 -3.37 -7.69
N THR A 19 -7.87 -3.68 -6.46
CA THR A 19 -8.24 -3.03 -5.20
C THR A 19 -7.59 -1.65 -5.10
N LEU A 20 -8.04 -0.82 -4.16
CA LEU A 20 -7.28 0.35 -3.73
C LEU A 20 -6.18 -0.20 -2.84
N ILE A 21 -5.10 -0.62 -3.48
CA ILE A 21 -3.95 -1.19 -2.82
C ILE A 21 -3.07 -0.04 -2.37
N SER A 22 -2.25 -0.20 -1.33
CA SER A 22 -1.14 0.72 -1.13
C SER A 22 -0.11 0.54 -2.23
N TRP A 23 1.16 0.21 -1.94
CA TRP A 23 1.96 -0.46 -2.96
C TRP A 23 1.09 -1.47 -3.72
N GLY A 24 1.04 -1.42 -5.05
CA GLY A 24 0.17 -2.33 -5.80
C GLY A 24 0.41 -3.79 -5.41
N SER A 25 -0.48 -4.72 -5.80
CA SER A 25 -0.35 -6.13 -5.41
C SER A 25 1.08 -6.67 -5.65
N TRP A 26 1.69 -6.22 -6.74
CA TRP A 26 3.09 -6.47 -7.05
C TRP A 26 4.05 -6.00 -5.94
N GLY A 27 3.98 -4.74 -5.51
CA GLY A 27 4.87 -4.15 -4.51
C GLY A 27 4.78 -4.86 -3.16
N HIS A 28 3.58 -5.04 -2.60
CA HIS A 28 3.42 -5.76 -1.34
C HIS A 28 4.01 -7.16 -1.38
N LYS A 29 3.66 -7.94 -2.42
CA LYS A 29 4.14 -9.31 -2.58
C LYS A 29 5.66 -9.37 -2.60
N HIS A 30 6.31 -8.51 -3.39
CA HIS A 30 7.76 -8.53 -3.54
C HIS A 30 8.49 -8.01 -2.30
N ILE A 31 8.00 -6.94 -1.66
CA ILE A 31 8.56 -6.42 -0.40
C ILE A 31 8.45 -7.46 0.71
N SER A 32 7.26 -8.04 0.93
CA SER A 32 7.04 -9.04 1.98
C SER A 32 7.85 -10.32 1.74
N ARG A 33 7.93 -10.78 0.49
CA ARG A 33 8.75 -11.94 0.12
C ARG A 33 10.24 -11.67 0.34
N ALA A 34 10.73 -10.49 -0.03
CA ALA A 34 12.13 -10.08 0.18
C ALA A 34 12.48 -10.01 1.67
N ALA A 35 11.59 -9.46 2.50
CA ALA A 35 11.80 -9.32 3.94
C ALA A 35 12.05 -10.67 4.65
N ILE A 36 11.43 -11.76 4.18
CA ILE A 36 11.65 -13.11 4.73
C ILE A 36 13.11 -13.57 4.58
N PHE A 37 13.76 -13.20 3.49
CA PHE A 37 15.17 -13.52 3.26
C PHE A 37 16.12 -12.72 4.17
N ALA A 38 15.67 -11.58 4.69
CA ALA A 38 16.42 -10.75 5.63
C ALA A 38 16.37 -11.25 7.08
N LEU A 39 15.40 -12.13 7.41
CA LEU A 39 15.15 -12.56 8.79
C LEU A 39 16.36 -13.27 9.44
N PRO A 40 16.50 -13.16 10.77
CA PRO A 40 17.51 -13.89 11.51
C PRO A 40 17.23 -15.41 11.47
N VAL A 41 18.28 -16.22 11.61
CA VAL A 41 18.23 -17.68 11.35
C VAL A 41 17.18 -18.39 12.22
N GLU A 42 16.96 -17.90 13.44
CA GLU A 42 16.05 -18.44 14.44
C GLU A 42 14.58 -18.38 13.99
N MET A 43 14.23 -17.42 13.12
CA MET A 43 12.85 -17.21 12.64
C MET A 43 12.72 -17.50 11.14
N LYS A 44 13.80 -17.35 10.38
CA LYS A 44 13.82 -17.49 8.91
C LYS A 44 13.22 -18.80 8.44
N SER A 45 13.58 -19.94 9.06
CA SER A 45 13.05 -21.25 8.62
C SER A 45 11.53 -21.33 8.73
N PHE A 46 10.94 -20.78 9.81
CA PHE A 46 9.49 -20.76 9.97
C PHE A 46 8.82 -19.96 8.85
N TYR A 47 9.25 -18.72 8.61
CA TYR A 47 8.64 -17.87 7.59
C TYR A 47 8.92 -18.34 6.17
N PHE A 48 10.12 -18.85 5.90
CA PHE A 48 10.49 -19.38 4.59
C PHE A 48 9.60 -20.56 4.19
N ASN A 49 9.27 -21.45 5.15
CA ASN A 49 8.34 -22.56 4.91
C ASN A 49 6.88 -22.12 4.65
N HIS A 50 6.54 -20.85 4.92
CA HIS A 50 5.21 -20.27 4.70
C HIS A 50 5.28 -19.03 3.79
N ILE A 51 6.33 -18.91 2.99
CA ILE A 51 6.63 -17.69 2.24
C ILE A 51 5.50 -17.30 1.29
N ASP A 52 4.88 -18.29 0.64
CA ASP A 52 3.77 -18.03 -0.30
C ASP A 52 2.51 -17.56 0.43
N PHE A 53 2.24 -18.09 1.64
CA PHE A 53 1.15 -17.60 2.46
C PHE A 53 1.37 -16.13 2.85
N ILE A 54 2.55 -15.78 3.37
CA ILE A 54 2.85 -14.39 3.76
C ILE A 54 2.80 -13.44 2.55
N THR A 55 3.27 -13.92 1.40
CA THR A 55 3.24 -13.16 0.15
C THR A 55 1.79 -12.88 -0.29
N GLU A 56 0.90 -13.86 -0.25
CA GLU A 56 -0.51 -13.64 -0.61
C GLU A 56 -1.28 -12.87 0.46
N GLU A 57 -0.98 -13.09 1.75
CA GLU A 57 -1.62 -12.39 2.85
C GLU A 57 -1.29 -10.89 2.86
N SER A 58 -0.12 -10.48 2.35
CA SER A 58 0.30 -9.07 2.35
C SER A 58 -0.56 -8.13 1.47
N VAL A 59 -1.51 -8.66 0.71
CA VAL A 59 -2.48 -7.86 -0.07
C VAL A 59 -3.91 -7.97 0.46
N VAL A 60 -4.13 -8.83 1.47
CA VAL A 60 -5.46 -9.10 2.03
C VAL A 60 -6.08 -7.88 2.71
N PRO A 61 -5.36 -7.01 3.44
CA PRO A 61 -5.94 -5.77 3.97
C PRO A 61 -6.67 -4.93 2.92
N ASP A 62 -6.10 -4.78 1.71
CA ASP A 62 -6.78 -4.04 0.64
C ASP A 62 -7.97 -4.78 0.04
N VAL A 63 -7.90 -6.10 -0.02
CA VAL A 63 -9.06 -6.93 -0.39
C VAL A 63 -10.16 -6.75 0.65
N ARG A 64 -9.83 -6.75 1.95
CA ARG A 64 -10.77 -6.53 3.05
C ARG A 64 -11.45 -5.17 2.92
N LYS A 65 -10.67 -4.11 2.74
CA LYS A 65 -11.13 -2.75 2.47
C LYS A 65 -12.09 -2.67 1.27
N ALA A 66 -11.78 -3.38 0.19
CA ALA A 66 -12.57 -3.32 -1.04
C ALA A 66 -13.82 -4.22 -1.05
N THR A 67 -13.83 -5.33 -0.29
CA THR A 67 -14.83 -6.39 -0.45
C THR A 67 -15.69 -6.64 0.78
N MET A 68 -15.22 -6.30 1.98
CA MET A 68 -15.90 -6.68 3.24
C MET A 68 -16.80 -5.57 3.81
N ASN A 69 -16.94 -4.42 3.13
CA ASN A 69 -17.70 -3.25 3.61
C ASN A 69 -17.29 -2.82 5.04
N ASP A 70 -16.08 -3.17 5.47
CA ASP A 70 -15.51 -2.77 6.75
C ASP A 70 -15.07 -1.32 6.65
N LYS A 71 -15.93 -0.42 7.15
CA LYS A 71 -15.66 1.02 7.17
C LYS A 71 -14.48 1.39 8.07
N THR A 72 -14.03 0.48 8.93
CA THR A 72 -12.88 0.71 9.79
C THR A 72 -11.56 0.39 9.09
N GLU A 73 -11.57 -0.33 7.98
CA GLU A 73 -10.32 -0.78 7.36
C GLU A 73 -9.59 0.38 6.68
N ALA A 74 -10.31 1.21 5.93
CA ALA A 74 -9.70 2.21 5.05
C ALA A 74 -8.68 3.14 5.76
N HIS A 75 -9.02 3.64 6.94
CA HIS A 75 -8.17 4.59 7.68
C HIS A 75 -6.97 3.93 8.37
N LYS A 76 -6.83 2.61 8.32
CA LYS A 76 -5.65 1.88 8.82
C LYS A 76 -4.47 1.91 7.86
N HIS A 77 -4.68 2.30 6.60
CA HIS A 77 -3.67 2.25 5.52
C HIS A 77 -2.87 3.54 5.36
N TYR A 78 -3.29 4.64 5.96
CA TYR A 78 -2.65 5.93 5.71
C TYR A 78 -2.60 6.79 6.98
N ILE A 79 -1.86 7.90 6.87
CA ILE A 79 -1.91 9.03 7.78
C ILE A 79 -1.70 10.34 7.03
N ASP A 80 -2.75 11.14 6.88
CA ASP A 80 -2.70 12.43 6.19
C ASP A 80 -2.15 13.50 7.14
N ILE A 81 -0.82 13.64 7.18
CA ILE A 81 -0.11 14.48 8.15
C ILE A 81 -0.62 15.93 8.14
N GLU A 82 -0.91 16.50 6.98
CA GLU A 82 -1.37 17.89 6.87
C GLU A 82 -2.77 18.11 7.46
N GLY A 83 -3.55 17.03 7.62
CA GLY A 83 -4.88 17.05 8.22
C GLY A 83 -4.89 17.31 9.73
N PHE A 84 -3.74 17.21 10.41
CA PHE A 84 -3.63 17.35 11.87
C PHE A 84 -3.37 18.79 12.32
N ASN A 85 -4.02 19.77 11.67
CA ASN A 85 -4.02 21.19 12.06
C ASN A 85 -2.61 21.80 12.24
N GLY A 86 -1.66 21.44 11.38
CA GLY A 86 -0.27 21.93 11.46
C GLY A 86 0.55 21.34 12.62
N THR A 87 0.11 20.24 13.22
CA THR A 87 0.91 19.49 14.20
C THR A 87 2.18 18.97 13.52
N LEU A 88 3.33 19.29 14.09
CA LEU A 88 4.61 18.73 13.64
C LEU A 88 4.65 17.23 13.90
N ILE A 89 5.15 16.44 12.93
CA ILE A 89 5.25 14.96 13.04
C ILE A 89 5.91 14.54 14.36
N ASP A 90 6.99 15.24 14.76
CA ASP A 90 7.73 14.94 15.99
C ASP A 90 6.92 15.18 17.29
N SER A 91 5.75 15.83 17.19
CA SER A 91 4.81 16.08 18.29
C SER A 91 3.59 15.15 18.29
N PHE A 92 3.55 14.14 17.41
CA PHE A 92 2.46 13.17 17.41
C PHE A 92 2.54 12.24 18.63
N PRO A 93 1.39 11.86 19.22
CA PRO A 93 1.40 10.94 20.34
C PRO A 93 1.88 9.55 19.95
N LYS A 94 2.66 8.91 20.83
CA LYS A 94 3.24 7.59 20.57
C LYS A 94 2.23 6.45 20.62
N ASN A 95 1.17 6.58 21.41
CA ASN A 95 0.16 5.55 21.60
C ASN A 95 -1.25 6.04 21.21
N THR A 96 -2.14 5.10 20.94
CA THR A 96 -3.50 5.36 20.47
C THR A 96 -4.35 6.13 21.48
N ALA A 97 -4.19 5.90 22.78
CA ALA A 97 -4.98 6.56 23.80
C ALA A 97 -4.68 8.07 23.84
N ASP A 98 -3.41 8.44 23.81
CA ASP A 98 -2.99 9.84 23.75
C ASP A 98 -3.34 10.49 22.40
N ALA A 99 -3.28 9.73 21.31
CA ALA A 99 -3.74 10.20 19.99
C ALA A 99 -5.23 10.56 20.02
N LYS A 100 -6.06 9.67 20.58
CA LYS A 100 -7.50 9.92 20.75
C LYS A 100 -7.77 11.10 21.67
N ALA A 101 -7.03 11.23 22.77
CA ALA A 101 -7.17 12.35 23.70
C ALA A 101 -6.78 13.69 23.07
N LYS A 102 -5.75 13.71 22.22
CA LYS A 102 -5.24 14.93 21.57
C LYS A 102 -6.07 15.35 20.36
N PHE A 103 -6.43 14.42 19.49
CA PHE A 103 -7.01 14.70 18.17
C PHE A 103 -8.51 14.39 18.08
N GLY A 104 -9.03 13.56 18.98
CA GLY A 104 -10.39 13.04 18.91
C GLY A 104 -10.53 11.91 17.87
N GLU A 105 -11.51 11.04 18.08
CA GLU A 105 -11.71 9.85 17.22
C GLU A 105 -12.09 10.22 15.79
N LYS A 106 -12.95 11.22 15.62
CA LYS A 106 -13.39 11.66 14.29
C LYS A 106 -12.23 12.10 13.40
N LEU A 107 -11.30 12.90 13.93
CA LEU A 107 -10.17 13.36 13.15
C LEU A 107 -9.24 12.19 12.79
N LEU A 108 -9.04 11.24 13.71
CA LEU A 108 -8.25 10.04 13.45
C LEU A 108 -8.86 9.13 12.38
N GLU A 109 -10.19 8.96 12.38
CA GLU A 109 -10.89 8.20 11.34
C GLU A 109 -10.81 8.88 9.97
N GLU A 110 -10.83 10.22 9.93
CA GLU A 110 -10.74 11.00 8.69
C GLU A 110 -9.30 11.03 8.14
N GLN A 111 -8.32 11.29 9.01
CA GLN A 111 -6.93 11.54 8.63
C GLN A 111 -6.04 10.30 8.73
N GLY A 112 -6.57 9.15 9.14
CA GLY A 112 -5.83 7.90 9.16
C GLY A 112 -5.08 7.63 10.48
N ILE A 113 -4.89 6.34 10.77
CA ILE A 113 -4.31 5.83 12.01
C ILE A 113 -3.15 4.87 11.82
N LEU A 114 -2.61 4.76 10.60
CA LEU A 114 -1.60 3.77 10.24
C LEU A 114 -0.47 3.58 11.28
N PRO A 115 0.16 4.64 11.84
CA PRO A 115 1.26 4.45 12.80
C PRO A 115 0.85 3.73 14.08
N TRP A 116 -0.36 4.03 14.57
CA TRP A 116 -0.90 3.42 15.78
C TRP A 116 -1.43 2.01 15.51
N HIS A 117 -1.96 1.76 14.31
CA HIS A 117 -2.39 0.43 13.90
C HIS A 117 -1.20 -0.54 13.78
N ILE A 118 -0.06 -0.09 13.25
CA ILE A 118 1.19 -0.89 13.24
C ILE A 118 1.59 -1.32 14.66
N ALA A 119 1.52 -0.42 15.64
CA ALA A 119 1.83 -0.73 17.04
C ALA A 119 0.84 -1.74 17.66
N GLU A 120 -0.46 -1.62 17.33
CA GLU A 120 -1.49 -2.58 17.73
C GLU A 120 -1.23 -3.96 17.13
N MET A 121 -0.92 -4.03 15.83
CA MET A 121 -0.60 -5.27 15.12
C MET A 121 0.63 -5.96 15.69
N MET A 122 1.69 -5.21 16.02
CA MET A 122 2.86 -5.74 16.71
C MET A 122 2.52 -6.32 18.09
N THR A 123 1.62 -5.68 18.84
CA THR A 123 1.16 -6.18 20.14
C THR A 123 0.41 -7.50 19.98
N LYS A 124 -0.50 -7.58 19.01
CA LYS A 124 -1.23 -8.82 18.68
C LYS A 124 -0.29 -9.93 18.24
N LEU A 125 0.67 -9.63 17.36
CA LEU A 125 1.63 -10.61 16.85
C LEU A 125 2.51 -11.15 17.98
N THR A 126 2.99 -10.28 18.87
CA THR A 126 3.74 -10.67 20.07
C THR A 126 2.93 -11.64 20.93
N LYS A 127 1.64 -11.36 21.14
CA LYS A 127 0.77 -12.24 21.91
C LYS A 127 0.55 -13.59 21.22
N ALA A 128 0.41 -13.61 19.89
CA ALA A 128 0.31 -14.84 19.12
C ALA A 128 1.58 -15.71 19.26
N PHE A 129 2.76 -15.11 19.22
CA PHE A 129 4.03 -15.79 19.49
C PHE A 129 4.11 -16.36 20.91
N GLN A 130 3.74 -15.58 21.94
CA GLN A 130 3.70 -16.06 23.33
C GLN A 130 2.77 -17.27 23.50
N ASN A 131 1.63 -17.25 22.81
CA ASN A 131 0.64 -18.32 22.83
C ASN A 131 1.00 -19.49 21.91
N LYS A 132 2.07 -19.38 21.10
CA LYS A 132 2.47 -20.35 20.07
C LYS A 132 1.36 -20.63 19.05
N ASP A 133 0.51 -19.64 18.79
CA ASP A 133 -0.60 -19.76 17.84
C ASP A 133 -0.08 -19.53 16.41
N LYS A 134 0.25 -20.63 15.74
CA LYS A 134 0.81 -20.62 14.39
C LYS A 134 -0.08 -19.85 13.39
N SER A 135 -1.39 -20.07 13.44
CA SER A 135 -2.32 -19.47 12.47
C SER A 135 -2.38 -17.96 12.66
N GLN A 136 -2.49 -17.50 13.90
CA GLN A 136 -2.47 -16.07 14.21
C GLN A 136 -1.12 -15.43 13.88
N ILE A 137 0.01 -16.12 14.13
CA ILE A 137 1.33 -15.61 13.76
C ILE A 137 1.38 -15.33 12.25
N LEU A 138 0.97 -16.28 11.41
CA LEU A 138 1.03 -16.12 9.96
C LEU A 138 0.12 -14.99 9.46
N PHE A 139 -1.13 -14.96 9.90
CA PHE A 139 -2.10 -13.94 9.50
C PHE A 139 -1.66 -12.53 9.92
N LEU A 140 -1.34 -12.35 11.21
CA LEU A 140 -0.90 -11.06 11.73
C LEU A 140 0.44 -10.60 11.13
N SER A 141 1.31 -11.53 10.73
CA SER A 141 2.56 -11.16 10.05
C SER A 141 2.32 -10.65 8.63
N GLY A 142 1.38 -11.24 7.88
CA GLY A 142 0.98 -10.75 6.57
C GLY A 142 0.34 -9.37 6.63
N ASP A 143 -0.65 -9.20 7.51
CA ASP A 143 -1.30 -7.90 7.77
C ASP A 143 -0.26 -6.85 8.21
N LEU A 144 0.63 -7.18 9.15
CA LEU A 144 1.65 -6.24 9.59
C LEU A 144 2.62 -5.87 8.46
N ALA A 145 3.05 -6.83 7.64
CA ALA A 145 3.94 -6.58 6.51
C ALA A 145 3.29 -5.63 5.49
N HIS A 146 1.97 -5.75 5.29
CA HIS A 146 1.18 -4.83 4.49
C HIS A 146 1.25 -3.39 5.05
N TYR A 147 0.82 -3.17 6.29
CA TYR A 147 0.79 -1.81 6.86
C TYR A 147 2.19 -1.17 6.98
N ILE A 148 3.24 -1.96 7.23
CA ILE A 148 4.62 -1.44 7.20
C ILE A 148 4.99 -1.00 5.78
N ALA A 149 4.60 -1.74 4.75
CA ALA A 149 4.83 -1.32 3.37
C ALA A 149 4.05 -0.02 3.04
N ASP A 150 2.80 0.11 3.50
CA ASP A 150 2.02 1.36 3.36
C ASP A 150 2.74 2.55 3.98
N ALA A 151 3.33 2.36 5.16
CA ALA A 151 4.08 3.43 5.84
C ALA A 151 5.31 3.88 5.04
N ASN A 152 5.83 3.03 4.16
CA ASN A 152 6.94 3.33 3.24
C ASN A 152 6.48 3.91 1.89
N MET A 153 5.18 4.11 1.68
CA MET A 153 4.60 4.71 0.48
C MET A 153 4.40 6.22 0.74
N PRO A 154 5.10 7.14 0.05
CA PRO A 154 5.02 8.58 0.33
C PRO A 154 3.59 9.14 0.33
N LEU A 155 2.80 8.80 -0.69
CA LEU A 155 1.44 9.29 -0.85
C LEU A 155 0.42 8.69 0.14
N HIS A 156 0.83 7.71 0.97
CA HIS A 156 0.04 7.23 2.12
C HIS A 156 0.26 8.07 3.37
N THR A 157 1.09 9.12 3.28
CA THR A 157 1.38 10.03 4.39
C THR A 157 0.89 11.46 4.15
N SER A 158 0.11 11.70 3.09
CA SER A 158 -0.28 13.06 2.68
C SER A 158 -1.73 13.14 2.22
N SER A 159 -2.40 14.19 2.67
CA SER A 159 -3.71 14.60 2.17
C SER A 159 -3.73 14.83 0.65
N ASN A 160 -2.59 15.09 0.01
CA ASN A 160 -2.43 15.15 -1.45
C ASN A 160 -2.13 13.78 -2.09
N HIS A 161 -2.66 12.70 -1.51
CA HIS A 161 -2.35 11.31 -1.87
C HIS A 161 -2.51 10.98 -3.37
N ASP A 162 -3.45 11.61 -4.09
CA ASP A 162 -3.65 11.39 -5.53
C ASP A 162 -3.20 12.59 -6.36
N GLY A 163 -2.47 13.55 -5.79
CA GLY A 163 -2.08 14.77 -6.50
C GLY A 163 -3.25 15.71 -6.78
N GLN A 164 -4.38 15.51 -6.11
CA GLN A 164 -5.63 16.26 -6.33
C GLN A 164 -5.55 17.73 -5.93
N LEU A 165 -4.59 18.10 -5.07
CA LEU A 165 -4.37 19.48 -4.62
C LEU A 165 -3.34 20.22 -5.51
N THR A 166 -2.62 19.50 -6.38
CA THR A 166 -1.54 20.04 -7.20
C THR A 166 -1.69 19.77 -8.71
N ASP A 167 -2.90 19.38 -9.14
CA ASP A 167 -3.27 19.10 -10.55
C ASP A 167 -2.53 17.90 -11.17
N GLN A 168 -2.33 16.86 -10.36
CA GLN A 168 -1.58 15.66 -10.70
C GLN A 168 -2.41 14.39 -10.52
N LYS A 169 -3.74 14.53 -10.57
CA LYS A 169 -4.72 13.47 -10.32
C LYS A 169 -4.36 12.17 -11.05
N GLY A 170 -4.32 11.06 -10.31
CA GLY A 170 -3.94 9.74 -10.79
C GLY A 170 -2.49 9.34 -10.49
N ILE A 171 -1.70 10.21 -9.84
CA ILE A 171 -0.30 9.89 -9.48
C ILE A 171 -0.20 8.75 -8.45
N HIS A 172 -1.22 8.56 -7.61
CA HIS A 172 -1.24 7.49 -6.60
C HIS A 172 -1.09 6.12 -7.25
N SER A 173 -2.07 5.78 -8.10
CA SER A 173 -2.10 4.50 -8.82
C SER A 173 -0.92 4.33 -9.78
N PHE A 174 -0.40 5.43 -10.31
CA PHE A 174 0.77 5.41 -11.17
C PHE A 174 2.03 5.03 -10.39
N TRP A 175 2.29 5.70 -9.28
CA TRP A 175 3.47 5.46 -8.45
C TRP A 175 3.43 4.09 -7.78
N GLU A 176 2.28 3.69 -7.24
CA GLU A 176 2.18 2.48 -6.42
C GLU A 176 2.09 1.20 -7.25
N SER A 177 1.47 1.25 -8.44
CA SER A 177 1.20 0.07 -9.27
C SER A 177 1.96 0.12 -10.57
N LYS A 178 1.77 1.17 -11.39
CA LYS A 178 2.33 1.21 -12.76
C LYS A 178 3.85 1.14 -12.77
N ILE A 179 4.50 1.93 -11.92
CA ILE A 179 5.97 1.98 -11.83
C ILE A 179 6.55 0.63 -11.35
N PRO A 180 6.14 0.04 -10.20
CA PRO A 180 6.63 -1.26 -9.77
C PRO A 180 6.31 -2.40 -10.73
N GLU A 181 5.13 -2.43 -11.35
CA GLU A 181 4.78 -3.48 -12.32
C GLU A 181 5.65 -3.43 -13.58
N MET A 182 6.06 -2.24 -14.04
CA MET A 182 6.89 -2.10 -15.24
C MET A 182 8.38 -2.31 -14.96
N PHE A 183 8.90 -1.77 -13.87
CA PHE A 183 10.34 -1.69 -13.62
C PHE A 183 10.83 -2.60 -12.51
N GLY A 184 9.89 -3.17 -11.73
CA GLY A 184 10.21 -3.86 -10.50
C GLY A 184 11.02 -5.15 -10.68
N GLU A 185 10.93 -5.81 -11.83
CA GLU A 185 11.82 -6.96 -12.13
C GLU A 185 13.31 -6.58 -12.13
N GLY A 186 13.63 -5.31 -12.38
CA GLY A 186 14.99 -4.77 -12.33
C GLY A 186 15.43 -4.29 -10.95
N TYR A 187 14.54 -4.28 -9.94
CA TYR A 187 14.88 -3.79 -8.60
C TYR A 187 15.73 -4.79 -7.83
N ASN A 188 16.64 -4.26 -7.02
CA ASN A 188 17.46 -5.10 -6.14
C ASN A 188 16.75 -5.36 -4.81
N PHE A 189 16.22 -6.56 -4.65
CA PHE A 189 15.58 -7.03 -3.42
C PHE A 189 16.54 -7.64 -2.39
N LYS A 190 17.85 -7.63 -2.66
CA LYS A 190 18.85 -8.06 -1.70
C LYS A 190 19.07 -6.98 -0.66
N VAL A 191 18.44 -7.16 0.49
CA VAL A 191 18.56 -6.28 1.65
C VAL A 191 19.57 -6.82 2.67
N GLU A 192 20.00 -5.96 3.59
CA GLU A 192 20.83 -6.34 4.72
C GLU A 192 20.08 -7.24 5.70
N ASN A 193 20.81 -7.87 6.63
CA ASN A 193 20.19 -8.67 7.68
C ASN A 193 19.31 -7.80 8.58
N ALA A 194 18.15 -8.33 8.97
CA ALA A 194 17.23 -7.63 9.87
C ALA A 194 17.89 -7.35 11.23
N VAL A 195 17.67 -6.14 11.74
CA VAL A 195 18.08 -5.71 13.07
C VAL A 195 16.89 -5.64 14.01
N TYR A 196 17.12 -5.87 15.30
CA TYR A 196 16.06 -5.81 16.29
C TYR A 196 15.70 -4.35 16.61
N ILE A 197 14.44 -3.98 16.37
CA ILE A 197 13.88 -2.67 16.69
C ILE A 197 13.28 -2.71 18.09
N LYS A 198 13.86 -1.95 19.03
CA LYS A 198 13.42 -1.93 20.43
C LYS A 198 12.19 -1.04 20.67
N ASP A 199 12.14 0.13 20.06
CA ASP A 199 11.02 1.07 20.16
C ASP A 199 10.30 1.14 18.81
N ILE A 200 9.28 0.29 18.65
CA ILE A 200 8.46 0.20 17.44
C ILE A 200 7.80 1.55 17.12
N SER A 201 7.32 2.27 18.14
CA SER A 201 6.64 3.55 17.90
C SER A 201 7.61 4.57 17.31
N THR A 202 8.80 4.71 17.89
CA THR A 202 9.83 5.61 17.35
C THR A 202 10.26 5.23 15.94
N GLU A 203 10.44 3.94 15.65
CA GLU A 203 10.79 3.50 14.29
C GLU A 203 9.68 3.78 13.28
N THR A 204 8.42 3.47 13.63
CA THR A 204 7.27 3.76 12.76
C THR A 204 7.19 5.25 12.44
N TRP A 205 7.36 6.14 13.42
CA TRP A 205 7.36 7.58 13.16
C TRP A 205 8.56 8.04 12.31
N ALA A 206 9.72 7.40 12.45
CA ALA A 206 10.87 7.67 11.60
C ALA A 206 10.59 7.28 10.13
N ILE A 207 9.96 6.12 9.90
CA ILE A 207 9.50 5.68 8.58
C ILE A 207 8.51 6.69 8.00
N ILE A 208 7.46 7.07 8.75
CA ILE A 208 6.45 8.02 8.29
C ILE A 208 7.07 9.37 7.94
N LYS A 209 7.98 9.88 8.76
CA LYS A 209 8.69 11.13 8.50
C LYS A 209 9.54 11.04 7.22
N ASN A 210 10.22 9.92 7.01
CA ASN A 210 10.99 9.68 5.80
C ASN A 210 10.08 9.66 4.57
N SER A 211 9.06 8.81 4.56
CA SER A 211 8.10 8.70 3.47
C SER A 211 7.43 10.04 3.14
N HIS A 212 7.02 10.78 4.17
CA HIS A 212 6.40 12.10 3.99
C HIS A 212 7.35 13.11 3.35
N SER A 213 8.64 13.07 3.68
CA SER A 213 9.64 13.94 3.05
C SER A 213 9.81 13.69 1.55
N LEU A 214 9.36 12.54 1.04
CA LEU A 214 9.42 12.18 -0.38
C LEU A 214 8.17 12.61 -1.16
N VAL A 215 7.11 13.09 -0.51
CA VAL A 215 5.86 13.53 -1.18
C VAL A 215 6.12 14.69 -2.12
N GLU A 216 6.78 15.75 -1.65
CA GLU A 216 7.08 16.91 -2.49
C GLU A 216 8.03 16.58 -3.65
N PRO A 217 9.16 15.87 -3.46
CA PRO A 217 10.00 15.41 -4.57
C PRO A 217 9.26 14.55 -5.60
N LEU A 218 8.40 13.64 -5.15
CA LEU A 218 7.60 12.79 -6.03
C LEU A 218 6.65 13.60 -6.90
N LEU A 219 5.90 14.53 -6.28
CA LEU A 219 4.98 15.40 -7.00
C LEU A 219 5.73 16.36 -7.93
N LEU A 220 6.88 16.89 -7.52
CA LEU A 220 7.69 17.75 -8.37
C LEU A 220 8.21 16.99 -9.60
N THR A 221 8.60 15.73 -9.43
CA THR A 221 9.03 14.85 -10.53
C THR A 221 7.90 14.67 -11.54
N ASP A 222 6.71 14.25 -11.10
CA ASP A 222 5.55 14.10 -11.98
C ASP A 222 5.17 15.41 -12.70
N LYS A 223 5.19 16.54 -11.98
CA LYS A 223 4.90 17.85 -12.58
C LYS A 223 5.92 18.23 -13.66
N THR A 224 7.19 17.96 -13.41
CA THR A 224 8.30 18.30 -14.33
C THR A 224 8.29 17.39 -15.55
N THR A 225 8.07 16.09 -15.36
CA THR A 225 7.94 15.12 -16.45
C THR A 225 6.73 15.46 -17.32
N LYS A 226 5.55 15.71 -16.74
CA LYS A 226 4.35 16.14 -17.50
C LYS A 226 4.57 17.41 -18.31
N ALA A 227 5.32 18.39 -17.77
CA ALA A 227 5.59 19.63 -18.48
C ALA A 227 6.44 19.44 -19.73
N ASN A 228 7.34 18.44 -19.72
CA ASN A 228 8.26 18.13 -20.81
C ASN A 228 7.82 16.96 -21.70
N PHE A 229 6.67 16.35 -21.41
CA PHE A 229 6.17 15.18 -22.12
C PHE A 229 5.10 15.54 -23.15
N ASP A 230 5.02 14.73 -24.22
CA ASP A 230 3.99 14.86 -25.24
C ASP A 230 2.60 14.54 -24.67
N LYS A 231 1.75 15.57 -24.57
CA LYS A 231 0.39 15.46 -24.01
C LYS A 231 -0.49 14.45 -24.74
N GLU A 232 -0.24 14.19 -26.02
CA GLU A 232 -1.02 13.22 -26.79
C GLU A 232 -0.69 11.77 -26.40
N LYS A 233 0.50 11.56 -25.84
CA LYS A 233 1.03 10.26 -25.41
C LYS A 233 0.91 10.03 -23.90
N LEU A 234 0.46 11.01 -23.13
CA LEU A 234 0.43 10.94 -21.66
C LEU A 234 -0.43 9.78 -21.13
N PHE A 235 -1.55 9.49 -21.80
CA PHE A 235 -2.51 8.49 -21.36
C PHE A 235 -2.60 7.32 -22.33
N LYS A 236 -2.81 6.12 -21.78
CA LYS A 236 -3.03 4.90 -22.55
C LYS A 236 -4.33 5.00 -23.33
N LYS A 237 -4.29 4.56 -24.59
CA LYS A 237 -5.45 4.43 -25.48
C LYS A 237 -5.63 2.95 -25.88
N ASP A 238 -6.88 2.56 -26.10
CA ASP A 238 -7.21 1.23 -26.64
C ASP A 238 -7.03 1.18 -28.16
N GLU A 239 -7.31 0.02 -28.76
CA GLU A 239 -7.21 -0.22 -30.21
C GLU A 239 -8.10 0.72 -31.05
N ASN A 240 -9.16 1.27 -30.45
CA ASN A 240 -10.09 2.21 -31.08
C ASN A 240 -9.69 3.68 -30.85
N GLY A 241 -8.57 3.93 -30.18
CA GLY A 241 -8.09 5.27 -29.83
C GLY A 241 -8.79 5.92 -28.64
N ALA A 242 -9.67 5.21 -27.93
CA ALA A 242 -10.33 5.69 -26.74
C ALA A 242 -9.41 5.60 -25.51
N PHE A 243 -9.52 6.53 -24.57
CA PHE A 243 -8.72 6.48 -23.35
C PHE A 243 -9.07 5.27 -22.49
N VAL A 244 -8.06 4.54 -22.05
CA VAL A 244 -8.24 3.47 -21.07
C VAL A 244 -8.44 4.12 -19.70
N LEU A 245 -9.53 3.77 -19.04
CA LEU A 245 -9.90 4.28 -17.73
C LEU A 245 -9.70 3.20 -16.66
N ASN A 246 -9.29 3.63 -15.47
CA ASN A 246 -9.40 2.79 -14.29
C ASN A 246 -10.87 2.71 -13.83
N LYS A 247 -11.17 1.86 -12.83
CA LYS A 247 -12.52 1.70 -12.28
C LYS A 247 -13.13 3.00 -11.69
N TYR A 248 -12.31 4.00 -11.38
CA TYR A 248 -12.71 5.34 -10.91
C TYR A 248 -12.96 6.32 -12.06
N LYS A 249 -12.95 5.84 -13.30
CA LYS A 249 -13.10 6.65 -14.52
C LYS A 249 -11.97 7.67 -14.69
N GLN A 250 -10.79 7.43 -14.10
CA GLN A 250 -9.59 8.22 -14.33
C GLN A 250 -8.78 7.61 -15.46
N LYS A 251 -8.15 8.45 -16.29
CA LYS A 251 -7.30 7.99 -17.39
C LYS A 251 -6.02 7.37 -16.83
N ILE A 252 -5.62 6.22 -17.38
CA ILE A 252 -4.40 5.54 -16.99
C ILE A 252 -3.23 6.13 -17.78
N GLN A 253 -2.12 6.44 -17.11
CA GLN A 253 -0.89 6.93 -17.73
C GLN A 253 -0.30 5.85 -18.66
N SER A 254 0.32 6.28 -19.75
CA SER A 254 0.90 5.37 -20.74
C SER A 254 2.23 4.77 -20.29
N ASP A 255 2.65 3.70 -20.95
CA ASP A 255 3.95 3.06 -20.74
C ASP A 255 5.09 4.02 -21.11
N ALA A 256 4.92 4.79 -22.20
CA ALA A 256 5.89 5.81 -22.61
C ALA A 256 6.04 6.94 -21.59
N TYR A 257 4.96 7.30 -20.87
CA TYR A 257 5.04 8.26 -19.78
C TYR A 257 5.79 7.67 -18.58
N ALA A 258 5.54 6.39 -18.26
CA ALA A 258 6.26 5.68 -17.21
C ALA A 258 7.76 5.56 -17.49
N GLU A 259 8.16 5.36 -18.74
CA GLU A 259 9.57 5.33 -19.16
C GLU A 259 10.27 6.69 -19.08
N ALA A 260 9.52 7.79 -19.19
CA ALA A 260 10.04 9.14 -19.10
C ALA A 260 10.07 9.70 -17.66
N PHE A 261 9.46 8.98 -16.72
CA PHE A 261 9.37 9.35 -15.31
C PHE A 261 10.65 8.99 -14.55
#